data_AF-A0A485N0K8-F1
#
_entry.id   AF-A0A485N0K8-F1
#
_cell.length_a   1.000
_cell.length_b   1.000
_cell.length_c   1.000
_cell.angle_alpha   90.00
_cell.angle_beta   90.00
_cell.angle_gamma   90.00
#
_symmetry.space_group_name_H-M   'P 1'
#
loop_
_entity.id
_entity.type
_entity.pdbx_description
1 polymer ?
#
loop_
_entity_poly.entity_id
_entity_poly.type
_entity_poly.pdbx_seq_one_letter_code
_entity_poly.pdbx_strand_id
1 'polypeptide(L)' 'MKKICMQHFIKIDGKVRTNITFSAGFMDVVSIDKTGENFRLIYDTKGHFAVHWITPEETKYKPCRKRSFWKQKNPSSGHP' A
#
# COMPACT_ATOMS: atom_id res chain seq x y z
N MET A 1 6.60 11.21 18.50
CA MET A 1 5.95 10.61 17.31
C MET A 1 6.12 11.44 16.03
N LYS A 2 5.79 12.74 16.01
CA LYS A 2 5.88 13.62 14.81
C LYS A 2 7.25 13.66 14.10
N LYS A 3 8.36 13.48 14.83
CA LYS A 3 9.73 13.59 14.28
C LYS A 3 10.04 12.58 13.16
N ILE A 4 9.49 11.36 13.20
CA ILE A 4 9.84 10.30 12.24
C ILE A 4 9.08 10.49 10.92
N CYS A 5 7.80 10.87 10.99
CA CYS A 5 6.98 11.14 9.80
C CYS A 5 7.46 12.40 9.07
N MET A 6 7.90 13.44 9.79
CA MET A 6 8.42 14.69 9.20
C MET A 6 9.78 14.53 8.52
N GLN A 7 10.49 13.43 8.76
CA GLN A 7 11.80 13.15 8.15
C GLN A 7 11.69 12.35 6.84
N HIS A 8 10.47 12.11 6.34
CA HIS A 8 10.23 11.47 5.03
C HIS A 8 10.76 10.01 4.93
N PHE A 9 11.10 9.37 6.05
CA PHE A 9 11.63 8.00 6.06
C PHE A 9 10.55 6.91 5.93
N ILE A 10 9.28 7.28 6.04
CA ILE A 10 8.15 6.35 5.98
C ILE A 10 7.54 6.41 4.59
N LYS A 11 7.53 5.26 3.90
CA LYS A 11 6.82 5.07 2.64
C LYS A 11 5.67 4.11 2.84
N ILE A 12 4.53 4.42 2.23
CA ILE A 12 3.37 3.53 2.15
C ILE A 12 3.10 3.26 0.67
N ASP A 13 3.09 1.99 0.28
CA ASP A 13 3.02 1.54 -1.11
C ASP A 13 4.03 2.26 -2.02
N GLY A 14 5.26 2.46 -1.52
CA GLY A 14 6.35 3.14 -2.23
C GLY A 14 6.24 4.67 -2.30
N LYS A 15 5.16 5.27 -1.79
CA LYS A 15 4.99 6.73 -1.73
C LYS A 15 5.38 7.26 -0.35
N VAL A 16 6.25 8.26 -0.31
CA VAL A 16 6.63 8.94 0.94
C VAL A 16 5.41 9.59 1.57
N ARG A 17 5.13 9.25 2.83
CA ARG A 17 4.03 9.81 3.60
C ARG A 17 4.54 10.44 4.89
N THR A 18 4.25 11.73 5.04
CA THR A 18 4.63 12.54 6.21
C THR A 18 3.48 12.80 7.16
N ASN A 19 2.25 12.56 6.71
CA ASN A 19 1.07 12.76 7.52
C ASN A 19 0.87 11.58 8.48
N ILE A 20 0.87 11.88 9.78
CA ILE A 20 0.60 10.94 10.88
C ILE A 20 -0.83 10.37 10.85
N THR A 21 -1.79 11.06 10.24
CA THR A 21 -3.19 10.63 10.14
C THR A 21 -3.50 9.94 8.81
N PHE A 22 -2.47 9.61 8.02
CA PHE A 22 -2.69 8.85 6.79
C PHE A 22 -3.23 7.47 7.13
N SER A 23 -4.41 7.13 6.62
CA SER A 23 -5.01 5.81 6.81
C SER A 23 -4.24 4.77 6.00
N ALA A 24 -3.58 3.84 6.68
CA ALA A 24 -3.06 2.63 6.05
C ALA A 24 -4.10 1.51 6.16
N GLY A 25 -4.34 0.81 5.07
CA GLY A 25 -5.34 -0.24 4.94
C GLY A 25 -4.76 -1.65 5.00
N PHE A 26 -5.67 -2.62 4.88
CA PHE A 26 -5.32 -4.02 4.75
C PHE A 26 -4.44 -4.25 3.51
N MET A 27 -3.36 -5.01 3.70
CA MET A 27 -2.35 -5.36 2.69
C MET A 27 -1.43 -4.23 2.23
N ASP A 28 -1.52 -3.05 2.84
CA ASP A 28 -0.59 -1.95 2.58
C ASP A 28 0.83 -2.34 3.00
N VAL A 29 1.80 -1.93 2.17
CA VAL A 29 3.22 -2.12 2.46
C VAL A 29 3.77 -0.84 3.05
N VAL A 30 4.34 -0.95 4.25
CA VAL A 30 5.05 0.14 4.94
C VAL A 30 6.54 -0.15 4.87
N SER A 31 7.29 0.75 4.25
CA SER A 31 8.74 0.66 4.12
C SER A 31 9.40 1.77 4.94
N ILE A 32 10.46 1.40 5.66
CA ILE A 32 11.28 2.32 6.44
C ILE A 32 12.66 2.39 5.79
N ASP A 33 12.94 3.48 5.07
CA ASP A 33 14.19 3.60 4.31
C ASP A 33 15.44 3.61 5.20
N LYS A 34 15.30 4.08 6.45
CA LYS A 34 16.42 4.20 7.40
C LYS A 34 16.93 2.85 7.90
N THR A 35 16.03 1.88 8.08
CA THR A 35 16.38 0.53 8.56
C THR A 35 16.38 -0.49 7.42
N GLY A 36 15.85 -0.15 6.25
CA GLY A 36 15.71 -1.08 5.12
C GLY A 36 14.61 -2.13 5.35
N GLU A 37 13.78 -1.95 6.37
CA GLU A 37 12.76 -2.90 6.78
C GLU A 37 11.44 -2.62 6.04
N ASN A 38 10.76 -3.71 5.68
CA ASN A 38 9.48 -3.67 5.00
C ASN A 38 8.46 -4.49 5.77
N PHE A 39 7.27 -3.91 5.91
CA PHE A 39 6.19 -4.50 6.67
C PHE A 39 4.90 -4.52 5.87
N ARG A 40 4.08 -5.53 6.08
CA ARG A 40 2.73 -5.62 5.54
C ARG A 40 1.71 -5.62 6.67
N LEU A 41 0.66 -4.82 6.51
CA LEU A 41 -0.48 -4.82 7.43
C LEU A 41 -1.41 -5.98 7.08
N ILE A 42 -1.53 -6.95 7.99
CA ILE A 42 -2.37 -8.15 7.85
C ILE A 42 -3.38 -8.17 9.01
N TYR A 43 -4.54 -8.79 8.81
CA TYR A 43 -5.46 -9.07 9.90
C TYR A 43 -5.09 -10.37 10.60
N ASP A 44 -5.00 -10.33 11.92
CA ASP A 44 -5.02 -11.54 12.74
C ASP A 44 -6.43 -12.16 12.70
N THR A 45 -6.53 -13.42 13.11
CA THR A 45 -7.76 -14.20 13.28
C THR A 45 -8.84 -13.50 14.11
N LYS A 46 -8.44 -12.58 15.00
CA LYS A 46 -9.31 -11.76 15.84
C LYS A 46 -9.75 -10.42 15.19
N GLY A 47 -9.28 -10.11 13.98
CA GLY A 47 -9.60 -8.89 13.25
C GLY A 47 -8.74 -7.66 13.61
N HIS A 48 -7.68 -7.83 14.41
CA HIS A 48 -6.72 -6.77 14.70
C HIS A 48 -5.66 -6.65 13.60
N PHE A 49 -5.11 -5.45 13.41
CA PHE A 49 -3.95 -5.27 12.55
C PHE A 49 -2.70 -5.85 13.20
N ALA A 50 -2.08 -6.80 12.51
CA ALA A 50 -0.76 -7.33 12.80
C ALA A 50 0.23 -6.83 11.75
N VAL A 51 1.45 -6.55 12.21
CA VAL A 51 2.57 -6.15 11.34
C VAL A 51 3.34 -7.41 10.99
N HIS A 52 3.38 -7.75 9.70
CA HIS A 52 4.13 -8.89 9.19
C HIS A 52 5.38 -8.41 8.45
N TRP A 53 6.52 -9.03 8.74
CA TRP A 53 7.78 -8.74 8.06
C TRP A 53 7.76 -9.34 6.67
N ILE A 54 8.16 -8.56 5.67
CA ILE A 54 8.20 -9.04 4.28
C ILE A 54 9.57 -8.77 3.67
N THR A 55 9.97 -9.63 2.74
CA THR A 55 11.22 -9.42 2.00
C THR A 55 11.03 -8.31 0.94
N PRO A 56 12.11 -7.64 0.50
CA PRO A 56 12.00 -6.58 -0.51
C PRO A 56 11.42 -7.08 -1.84
N GLU A 57 11.60 -8.35 -2.19
CA GLU A 57 10.99 -8.94 -3.39
C GLU A 57 9.46 -8.95 -3.30
N GLU A 58 8.92 -9.27 -2.13
CA GLU A 58 7.47 -9.33 -1.88
C GLU A 58 6.79 -7.96 -1.85
N THR A 59 7.55 -6.90 -1.64
CA THR A 59 7.02 -5.52 -1.69
C THR A 59 6.55 -5.13 -3.08
N LYS A 60 7.11 -5.75 -4.13
CA LYS A 60 6.82 -5.39 -5.53
C LYS A 60 5.42 -5.78 -5.97
N TYR A 61 4.80 -6.75 -5.30
CA TYR A 61 3.48 -7.23 -5.65
C TYR A 61 2.47 -7.02 -4.51
N LYS A 62 1.25 -6.62 -4.90
CA LYS A 62 0.11 -6.49 -3.99
C LYS A 62 -1.01 -7.39 -4.49
N PRO A 63 -1.39 -8.43 -3.73
CA PRO A 63 -2.48 -9.28 -4.16
C PRO A 63 -3.77 -8.45 -4.20
N CYS A 64 -4.41 -8.41 -5.36
CA CYS A 64 -5.62 -7.62 -5.58
C CYS A 64 -6.80 -8.58 -5.78
N ARG A 65 -7.85 -8.41 -4.98
CA ARG A 65 -9.13 -9.09 -5.22
C ARG A 65 -9.98 -8.19 -6.13
N LYS A 66 -10.27 -8.65 -7.35
CA LYS A 66 -11.20 -7.95 -8.24
C LYS A 66 -12.59 -7.91 -7.60
N ARG A 67 -13.15 -6.71 -7.44
CA ARG A 67 -14.49 -6.50 -6.86
C ARG A 67 -15.59 -6.45 -7.93
N SER A 68 -15.29 -5.84 -9.07
CA SER A 68 -16.22 -5.68 -10.19
C SER A 68 -15.43 -5.45 -11.47
N PHE A 69 -15.86 -6.08 -12.57
CA PHE A 69 -15.30 -5.84 -13.89
C PHE A 69 -16.35 -5.08 -14.72
N TRP A 70 -16.06 -3.82 -15.03
CA TRP A 70 -16.90 -3.01 -15.91
C TRP A 70 -16.26 -2.97 -17.29
N LYS A 71 -17.00 -3.37 -18.32
CA LYS A 71 -16.52 -3.29 -19.70
C LYS A 71 -16.86 -1.91 -20.24
N GLN A 72 -15.84 -1.10 -20.50
CA GLN A 72 -16.02 0.17 -21.20
C GLN A 72 -16.40 -0.13 -22.65
N LYS A 73 -17.49 0.46 -23.15
CA LYS A 73 -17.76 0.47 -24.59
C LYS A 73 -16.81 1.48 -25.21
N ASN A 74 -15.94 1.02 -26.10
CA ASN A 74 -15.15 1.93 -26.93
C ASN A 74 -16.12 2.69 -27.82
N PRO A 75 -16.07 4.03 -27.87
CA PRO A 75 -16.82 4.76 -28.88
C PRO A 75 -16.31 4.27 -30.23
N SER A 76 -17.17 3.57 -30.97
CA SER A 76 -16.92 3.20 -32.35
C SER A 76 -16.58 4.49 -33.09
N SER A 77 -15.37 4.54 -33.62
CA SER A 77 -14.89 5.57 -34.54
C SER A 77 -15.97 5.82 -35.59
N GLY A 78 -16.68 6.95 -35.47
CA GLY A 78 -17.43 7.51 -36.57
C GLY A 78 -16.43 7.79 -37.68
N HIS A 79 -16.53 7.03 -38.76
CA HIS A 79 -15.94 7.42 -40.03
C HIS A 79 -16.68 8.67 -40.55
N PRO A 80 -15.98 9.51 -41.34
CA PRO A 80 -16.26 10.94 -41.53
C PRO A 80 -17.64 11.25 -42.11
#